data_AF-A0A534WU32-F1
#
_entry.id   AF-A0A534WU32-F1
#
_cell.length_a   1.000
_cell.length_b   1.000
_cell.length_c   1.000
_cell.angle_alpha   90.00
_cell.angle_beta   90.00
_cell.angle_gamma   90.00
#
_symmetry.space_group_name_H-M   'P 1'
#
loop_
_entity.id
_entity.type
_entity.pdbx_description
1 polymer ?
#
loop_
_entity_poly.entity_id
_entity_poly.type
_entity_poly.pdbx_seq_one_letter_code
_entity_poly.pdbx_strand_id
1 'polypeptide(L)'
;MAKRSLWLGAVPVAAVLIALMLRAVTVHSVNAQPLIYRATASVNDLDMVEGLAPPGRVVELWARQRNFIEGSDDAADPFTWCGWKNKGKAIRLAVTQADAGGMWRLTDLRRSGNTIMIFPPGPGADRCRGGVYTELLPRVCDAEGVNCTSWKAPQLNWLNVRKTTPIVAVVTGSVDDAEQASAAVADGPNDGPEPSDVVDVDENGVDTTAPGYSVGQRVTWRCGQGGTSVCPSITVHDASTAVQADPEYPFVLGTIQAHRAGGSFVAAAAINRGQPIGFAVNVNVRFRGRLDVNLGCDRPRFFDFF
;
A
#
# COMPACT_ATOMS: atom_id res chain seq x y z
N MET A 1 64.47 10.83 31.20
CA MET A 1 63.80 9.66 30.58
C MET A 1 62.30 9.76 30.82
N ALA A 2 61.52 9.50 29.77
CA ALA A 2 60.06 9.41 29.74
C ALA A 2 59.53 8.25 30.65
N LYS A 3 58.25 8.10 31.01
CA LYS A 3 57.01 8.24 30.23
C LYS A 3 55.79 8.52 31.13
N ARG A 4 54.86 9.32 30.57
CA ARG A 4 53.43 9.42 30.93
C ARG A 4 52.70 8.10 30.67
N SER A 5 51.61 7.84 31.40
CA SER A 5 50.47 7.09 30.86
C SER A 5 49.17 7.56 31.51
N LEU A 6 48.28 8.07 30.66
CA LEU A 6 46.93 8.56 30.95
C LEU A 6 45.99 7.39 31.26
N TRP A 7 45.21 7.51 32.33
CA TRP A 7 43.99 6.74 32.57
C TRP A 7 42.79 7.69 32.68
N LEU A 8 42.42 8.30 31.56
CA LEU A 8 41.23 9.15 31.43
C LEU A 8 40.66 8.92 30.03
N GLY A 9 39.88 7.85 29.86
CA GLY A 9 39.32 7.52 28.53
C GLY A 9 38.19 6.49 28.48
N ALA A 10 37.93 5.72 29.53
CA ALA A 10 36.93 4.65 29.45
C ALA A 10 35.48 5.10 29.71
N VAL A 11 35.27 6.06 30.61
CA VAL A 11 33.92 6.51 31.00
C VAL A 11 33.18 7.31 29.91
N PRO A 12 33.79 8.27 29.19
CA PRO A 12 33.07 9.02 28.17
C PRO A 12 32.75 8.17 26.93
N VAL A 13 33.58 7.16 26.61
CA VAL A 13 33.35 6.27 25.46
C VAL A 13 32.17 5.32 25.72
N ALA A 14 32.02 4.80 26.94
CA ALA A 14 30.87 3.99 27.30
C ALA A 14 29.56 4.80 27.30
N ALA A 15 29.59 6.04 27.82
CA ALA A 15 28.42 6.93 27.79
C ALA A 15 28.05 7.36 26.37
N VAL A 16 29.03 7.61 25.50
CA VAL A 16 28.81 7.92 24.07
C VAL A 16 28.34 6.70 23.31
N LEU A 17 28.84 5.49 23.59
CA LEU A 17 28.33 4.24 23.01
C LEU A 17 26.91 3.92 23.51
N ILE A 18 26.59 4.15 24.78
CA ILE A 18 25.23 3.98 25.32
C ILE A 18 24.29 5.04 24.72
N ALA A 19 24.73 6.30 24.57
CA ALA A 19 23.94 7.34 23.92
C ALA A 19 23.80 7.12 22.41
N LEU A 20 24.81 6.55 21.74
CA LEU A 20 24.77 6.14 20.34
C LEU A 20 23.95 4.87 20.15
N MET A 21 23.95 3.93 21.11
CA MET A 21 23.02 2.79 21.13
C MET A 21 21.59 3.27 21.41
N LEU A 22 21.39 4.23 22.32
CA LEU A 22 20.08 4.87 22.59
C LEU A 22 19.63 5.81 21.46
N ARG A 23 20.53 6.26 20.58
CA ARG A 23 20.19 7.05 19.38
C ARG A 23 20.10 6.20 18.10
N ALA A 24 20.83 5.10 18.00
CA ALA A 24 20.75 4.14 16.89
C ALA A 24 19.58 3.18 17.10
N VAL A 25 19.27 2.87 18.35
CA VAL A 25 17.93 2.48 18.75
C VAL A 25 17.15 3.79 18.97
N THR A 26 16.85 4.51 17.89
CA THR A 26 15.52 5.12 17.80
C THR A 26 14.57 3.94 17.96
N VAL A 27 14.28 3.60 19.22
CA VAL A 27 13.24 2.65 19.61
C VAL A 27 12.03 3.25 18.93
N HIS A 28 11.71 2.72 17.74
CA HIS A 28 10.36 2.79 17.26
C HIS A 28 9.64 2.10 18.40
N SER A 29 8.98 2.87 19.27
CA SER A 29 8.10 2.31 20.28
C SER A 29 7.08 1.58 19.43
N VAL A 30 7.32 0.29 19.20
CA VAL A 30 6.48 -0.45 18.28
C VAL A 30 5.16 -0.48 19.00
N ASN A 31 4.18 0.18 18.39
CA ASN A 31 2.84 0.24 18.93
C ASN A 31 2.44 -1.20 19.28
N ALA A 32 1.65 -1.41 20.34
CA ALA A 32 1.30 -2.78 20.75
C ALA A 32 0.71 -3.59 19.58
N GLN A 33 0.10 -2.89 18.62
CA GLN A 33 -0.37 -3.43 17.35
C GLN A 33 0.71 -3.36 16.25
N PRO A 34 0.81 -4.42 15.42
CA PRO A 34 1.75 -4.43 14.30
C PRO A 34 1.35 -3.45 13.21
N LEU A 35 2.32 -2.87 12.52
CA LEU A 35 2.13 -1.98 11.37
C LEU A 35 2.63 -2.69 10.11
N ILE A 36 1.89 -2.60 9.01
CA ILE A 36 2.41 -2.93 7.66
C ILE A 36 3.00 -1.66 7.07
N TYR A 37 4.28 -1.68 6.70
CA TYR A 37 4.90 -0.58 5.97
C TYR A 37 5.13 -0.92 4.50
N ARG A 38 5.11 -2.20 4.11
CA ARG A 38 5.28 -2.61 2.71
C ARG A 38 4.47 -3.86 2.38
N ALA A 39 3.84 -3.86 1.21
CA ALA A 39 3.26 -5.06 0.61
C ALA A 39 3.63 -5.12 -0.88
N THR A 40 3.60 -6.30 -1.48
CA THR A 40 3.90 -6.49 -2.90
C THR A 40 2.91 -7.46 -3.52
N ALA A 41 2.38 -7.07 -4.67
CA ALA A 41 1.62 -7.93 -5.56
C ALA A 41 2.52 -8.47 -6.68
N SER A 42 2.33 -9.74 -7.03
CA SER A 42 2.88 -10.36 -8.23
C SER A 42 1.74 -10.98 -9.02
N VAL A 43 1.57 -10.59 -10.29
CA VAL A 43 0.51 -11.11 -11.16
C VAL A 43 -0.88 -10.98 -10.49
N ASN A 44 -1.18 -9.77 -9.99
CA ASN A 44 -2.39 -9.40 -9.23
C ASN A 44 -2.52 -9.97 -7.80
N ASP A 45 -1.71 -10.97 -7.44
CA ASP A 45 -1.79 -11.71 -6.18
C ASP A 45 -0.84 -11.14 -5.12
N LEU A 46 -1.26 -11.13 -3.85
CA LEU A 46 -0.39 -10.76 -2.73
C LEU A 46 0.77 -11.74 -2.60
N ASP A 47 2.00 -11.26 -2.69
CA ASP A 47 3.19 -12.13 -2.65
C ASP A 47 4.08 -11.88 -1.43
N MET A 48 4.22 -10.61 -1.02
CA MET A 48 5.05 -10.23 0.11
C MET A 48 4.35 -9.21 1.00
N VAL A 49 4.51 -9.33 2.32
CA VAL A 49 4.10 -8.33 3.31
C VAL A 49 5.19 -8.16 4.34
N GLU A 50 5.47 -6.91 4.70
CA GLU A 50 6.43 -6.54 5.71
C GLU A 50 5.89 -5.48 6.64
N GLY A 51 6.41 -5.51 7.86
CA GLY A 51 5.95 -4.61 8.89
C GLY A 51 6.86 -4.53 10.10
N LEU A 52 6.36 -3.77 11.07
CA LEU A 52 6.94 -3.64 12.40
C LEU A 52 5.99 -4.25 13.43
N ALA A 53 6.54 -4.91 14.43
CA ALA A 53 5.85 -5.47 15.58
C ALA A 53 6.79 -5.47 16.80
N PRO A 54 6.29 -5.60 18.05
CA PRO A 54 7.17 -5.72 19.20
C PRO A 54 8.14 -6.90 19.03
N PRO A 55 9.45 -6.74 19.32
CA PRO A 55 10.46 -7.76 19.05
C PRO A 55 10.16 -9.12 19.67
N GLY A 56 10.47 -10.19 18.95
CA GLY A 56 10.32 -11.58 19.41
C GLY A 56 8.87 -12.07 19.48
N ARG A 57 7.87 -11.26 19.10
CA ARG A 57 6.47 -11.67 19.12
C ARG A 57 6.06 -12.41 17.85
N VAL A 58 5.08 -13.30 18.00
CA VAL A 58 4.43 -13.95 16.85
C VAL A 58 3.55 -12.94 16.14
N VAL A 59 3.68 -12.85 14.82
CA VAL A 59 2.84 -12.03 13.95
C VAL A 59 2.04 -12.93 13.05
N GLU A 60 0.72 -12.78 13.08
CA GLU A 60 -0.18 -13.45 12.17
C GLU A 60 -0.73 -12.45 11.15
N LEU A 61 -0.67 -12.79 9.87
CA LEU A 61 -1.34 -12.05 8.81
C LEU A 61 -2.65 -12.74 8.44
N TRP A 62 -3.73 -12.00 8.61
CA TRP A 62 -5.06 -12.38 8.16
C TRP A 62 -5.51 -11.46 7.04
N ALA A 63 -6.53 -11.87 6.30
CA ALA A 63 -7.16 -11.02 5.31
C ALA A 63 -8.67 -11.24 5.21
N ARG A 64 -9.39 -10.18 4.87
CA ARG A 64 -10.79 -10.24 4.44
C ARG A 64 -10.95 -9.47 3.14
N GLN A 65 -11.84 -9.94 2.28
CA GLN A 65 -12.00 -9.37 0.95
C GLN A 65 -13.48 -9.28 0.55
N ARG A 66 -13.83 -8.20 -0.14
CA ARG A 66 -15.11 -8.04 -0.83
C ARG A 66 -14.89 -7.34 -2.15
N ASN A 67 -15.89 -7.42 -3.01
CA ASN A 67 -15.91 -6.63 -4.23
C ASN A 67 -16.72 -5.34 -4.03
N PHE A 68 -16.59 -4.42 -4.96
CA PHE A 68 -17.41 -3.22 -5.03
C PHE A 68 -17.68 -2.84 -6.48
N ILE A 69 -18.69 -1.98 -6.67
CA ILE A 69 -18.92 -1.22 -7.89
C ILE A 69 -18.36 0.18 -7.63
N GLU A 70 -17.50 0.64 -8.53
CA GLU A 70 -16.90 1.97 -8.47
C GLU A 70 -17.97 3.05 -8.45
N GLY A 71 -17.67 4.19 -7.84
CA GLY A 71 -18.58 5.31 -7.77
C GLY A 71 -18.10 6.35 -6.76
N SER A 72 -18.76 7.50 -6.75
CA SER A 72 -18.53 8.56 -5.77
C SER A 72 -19.55 8.50 -4.63
N ASP A 73 -19.47 9.49 -3.75
CA ASP A 73 -20.51 9.79 -2.77
C ASP A 73 -21.67 10.60 -3.36
N ASP A 74 -21.66 10.85 -4.67
CA ASP A 74 -22.75 11.52 -5.38
C ASP A 74 -23.85 10.52 -5.78
N ALA A 75 -25.10 10.98 -5.76
CA ALA A 75 -26.25 10.13 -6.09
C ALA A 75 -26.31 9.69 -7.57
N ALA A 76 -25.56 10.35 -8.46
CA ALA A 76 -25.57 10.07 -9.89
C ALA A 76 -24.74 8.83 -10.28
N ASP A 77 -23.69 8.54 -9.51
CA ASP A 77 -22.78 7.41 -9.73
C ASP A 77 -22.36 6.82 -8.36
N PRO A 78 -23.29 6.21 -7.62
CA PRO A 78 -23.07 5.87 -6.22
C PRO A 78 -22.18 4.64 -6.06
N PHE A 79 -21.13 4.80 -5.25
CA PHE A 79 -20.30 3.69 -4.82
C PHE A 79 -21.12 2.62 -4.09
N THR A 80 -20.93 1.35 -4.47
CA THR A 80 -21.74 0.25 -3.92
C THR A 80 -20.88 -0.93 -3.48
N TRP A 81 -21.06 -1.35 -2.23
CA TRP A 81 -20.45 -2.57 -1.73
C TRP A 81 -21.15 -3.82 -2.27
N CYS A 82 -20.33 -4.78 -2.69
CA CYS A 82 -20.80 -6.11 -3.02
C CYS A 82 -20.62 -7.06 -1.84
N GLY A 83 -21.02 -8.32 -2.03
CA GLY A 83 -20.90 -9.34 -1.01
C GLY A 83 -19.45 -9.56 -0.55
N TRP A 84 -19.29 -9.78 0.75
CA TRP A 84 -18.02 -10.26 1.28
C TRP A 84 -17.73 -11.69 0.82
N LYS A 85 -16.48 -11.92 0.41
CA LYS A 85 -15.97 -13.28 0.27
C LYS A 85 -15.95 -13.95 1.65
N ASN A 86 -16.24 -15.25 1.67
CA ASN A 86 -16.31 -16.04 2.92
C ASN A 86 -17.22 -15.41 3.99
N LYS A 87 -18.32 -14.74 3.58
CA LYS A 87 -19.26 -14.04 4.49
C LYS A 87 -18.58 -13.01 5.42
N GLY A 88 -17.44 -12.46 5.01
CA GLY A 88 -16.68 -11.48 5.79
C GLY A 88 -15.79 -12.09 6.86
N LYS A 89 -15.74 -13.43 6.97
CA LYS A 89 -14.83 -14.11 7.88
C LYS A 89 -13.41 -14.02 7.33
N ALA A 90 -12.52 -13.40 8.10
CA ALA A 90 -11.11 -13.31 7.76
C ALA A 90 -10.48 -14.72 7.67
N ILE A 91 -9.54 -14.87 6.74
CA ILE A 91 -8.73 -16.07 6.56
C ILE A 91 -7.30 -15.77 6.97
N ARG A 92 -6.61 -16.75 7.56
CA ARG A 92 -5.20 -16.60 7.88
C ARG A 92 -4.38 -16.89 6.62
N LEU A 93 -3.49 -15.97 6.26
CA LEU A 93 -2.59 -16.16 5.14
C LEU A 93 -1.28 -16.80 5.61
N ALA A 94 -0.65 -16.23 6.64
CA ALA A 94 0.60 -16.77 7.15
C ALA A 94 0.88 -16.32 8.59
N VAL A 95 1.90 -16.93 9.18
CA VAL A 95 2.42 -16.65 10.52
C VAL A 95 3.94 -16.52 10.43
N THR A 96 4.50 -15.56 11.16
CA THR A 96 5.94 -15.36 11.28
C THR A 96 6.26 -14.83 12.68
N GLN A 97 7.53 -14.51 12.94
CA GLN A 97 7.97 -13.89 14.18
C GLN A 97 8.71 -12.58 13.87
N ALA A 98 8.48 -11.56 14.68
CA ALA A 98 9.25 -10.33 14.61
C ALA A 98 10.68 -10.59 15.10
N ASP A 99 11.67 -10.10 14.36
CA ASP A 99 13.08 -10.22 14.72
C ASP A 99 13.43 -9.35 15.94
N ALA A 100 14.72 -9.34 16.32
CA ALA A 100 15.21 -8.56 17.44
C ALA A 100 15.07 -7.04 17.25
N GLY A 101 14.98 -6.57 15.99
CA GLY A 101 14.70 -5.19 15.63
C GLY A 101 13.20 -4.88 15.52
N GLY A 102 12.33 -5.86 15.70
CA GLY A 102 10.88 -5.73 15.56
C GLY A 102 10.39 -5.79 14.12
N MET A 103 11.25 -6.11 13.14
CA MET A 103 10.81 -6.30 11.75
C MET A 103 10.22 -7.69 11.57
N TRP A 104 9.17 -7.79 10.78
CA TRP A 104 8.61 -9.06 10.35
C TRP A 104 8.38 -9.05 8.85
N ARG A 105 8.52 -10.22 8.23
CA ARG A 105 8.39 -10.40 6.79
C ARG A 105 7.70 -11.73 6.50
N LEU A 106 6.83 -11.68 5.50
CA LEU A 106 6.19 -12.81 4.85
C LEU A 106 6.53 -12.71 3.36
N THR A 107 7.15 -13.73 2.78
CA THR A 107 7.49 -13.82 1.35
C THR A 107 6.86 -15.04 0.71
N ASP A 108 6.87 -15.10 -0.62
CA ASP A 108 6.49 -16.27 -1.39
C ASP A 108 5.04 -16.75 -1.08
N LEU A 109 4.16 -15.82 -0.70
CA LEU A 109 2.76 -16.14 -0.37
C LEU A 109 2.05 -16.75 -1.56
N ARG A 110 2.36 -16.30 -2.78
CA ARG A 110 1.81 -16.85 -4.02
C ARG A 110 2.32 -18.26 -4.28
N ARG A 111 3.63 -18.48 -4.20
CA ARG A 111 4.25 -19.80 -4.43
C ARG A 111 3.82 -20.83 -3.39
N SER A 112 3.61 -20.42 -2.15
CA SER A 112 3.13 -21.29 -1.06
C SER A 112 1.62 -21.58 -1.12
N GLY A 113 0.89 -20.99 -2.06
CA GLY A 113 -0.56 -21.17 -2.21
C GLY A 113 -1.39 -20.40 -1.18
N ASN A 114 -0.77 -19.58 -0.32
CA ASN A 114 -1.42 -18.82 0.74
C ASN A 114 -1.56 -17.33 0.36
N THR A 115 -2.13 -17.09 -0.82
CA THR A 115 -2.29 -15.75 -1.40
C THR A 115 -3.75 -15.40 -1.65
N ILE A 116 -3.97 -14.11 -1.91
CA ILE A 116 -5.23 -13.55 -2.36
C ILE A 116 -4.96 -12.56 -3.49
N MET A 117 -5.84 -12.56 -4.49
CA MET A 117 -5.82 -11.60 -5.58
C MET A 117 -6.25 -10.22 -5.08
N ILE A 118 -5.33 -9.26 -5.06
CA ILE A 118 -5.56 -7.89 -4.54
C ILE A 118 -5.80 -6.85 -5.62
N PHE A 119 -5.54 -7.21 -6.88
CA PHE A 119 -5.92 -6.42 -8.05
C PHE A 119 -6.95 -7.14 -8.91
N PRO A 120 -7.92 -6.42 -9.51
CA PRO A 120 -8.86 -7.03 -10.43
C PRO A 120 -8.12 -7.56 -11.68
N PRO A 121 -8.56 -8.69 -12.26
CA PRO A 121 -7.95 -9.26 -13.47
C PRO A 121 -8.28 -8.48 -14.74
N GLY A 122 -9.20 -7.51 -14.65
CA GLY A 122 -9.68 -6.73 -15.77
C GLY A 122 -10.91 -5.91 -15.42
N PRO A 123 -11.41 -5.13 -16.39
CA PRO A 123 -12.57 -4.28 -16.19
C PRO A 123 -13.84 -5.11 -16.04
N GLY A 124 -14.76 -4.63 -15.20
CA GLY A 124 -15.94 -5.41 -14.83
C GLY A 124 -17.19 -4.58 -14.60
N ALA A 125 -17.27 -3.41 -15.25
CA ALA A 125 -18.33 -2.41 -15.15
C ALA A 125 -19.70 -3.05 -14.79
N ASP A 126 -20.25 -2.57 -13.66
CA ASP A 126 -21.60 -2.86 -13.14
C ASP A 126 -21.85 -4.26 -12.55
N ARG A 127 -20.85 -5.15 -12.44
CA ARG A 127 -21.08 -6.55 -12.00
C ARG A 127 -20.36 -7.01 -10.75
N CYS A 128 -19.92 -6.10 -9.87
CA CYS A 128 -19.10 -6.48 -8.69
C CYS A 128 -17.81 -7.24 -9.07
N ARG A 129 -17.32 -7.05 -10.30
CA ARG A 129 -16.14 -7.74 -10.84
C ARG A 129 -14.98 -6.77 -11.10
N GLY A 130 -15.29 -5.49 -11.31
CA GLY A 130 -14.30 -4.44 -11.59
C GLY A 130 -13.54 -3.99 -10.34
N GLY A 131 -14.19 -3.90 -9.18
CA GLY A 131 -13.58 -3.48 -7.91
C GLY A 131 -13.27 -4.63 -6.95
N VAL A 132 -12.07 -4.62 -6.36
CA VAL A 132 -11.62 -5.52 -5.30
C VAL A 132 -11.16 -4.71 -4.10
N TYR A 133 -11.71 -4.97 -2.92
CA TYR A 133 -11.30 -4.40 -1.65
C TYR A 133 -10.77 -5.49 -0.74
N THR A 134 -9.51 -5.36 -0.36
CA THR A 134 -8.79 -6.31 0.48
C THR A 134 -8.30 -5.63 1.73
N GLU A 135 -8.62 -6.18 2.88
CA GLU A 135 -7.97 -5.80 4.13
C GLU A 135 -6.88 -6.81 4.49
N LEU A 136 -5.74 -6.27 4.88
CA LEU A 136 -4.63 -6.97 5.49
C LEU A 136 -4.67 -6.69 6.99
N LEU A 137 -4.82 -7.76 7.76
CA LEU A 137 -5.17 -7.73 9.17
C LEU A 137 -4.05 -8.38 9.98
N PRO A 138 -2.91 -7.68 10.16
CA PRO A 138 -1.82 -8.17 10.99
C PRO A 138 -2.25 -8.09 12.47
N ARG A 139 -1.85 -9.09 13.25
CA ARG A 139 -1.97 -9.05 14.71
C ARG A 139 -0.76 -9.68 15.36
N VAL A 140 -0.44 -9.20 16.55
CA VAL A 140 0.65 -9.72 17.37
C VAL A 140 0.06 -10.62 18.44
N CYS A 141 0.68 -11.78 18.67
CA CYS A 141 0.25 -12.79 19.63
C CYS A 141 1.41 -13.16 20.57
N ASP A 142 1.09 -13.75 21.73
CA ASP A 142 2.09 -14.34 22.63
C ASP A 142 2.64 -15.64 22.03
N ALA A 143 1.74 -16.43 21.44
CA ALA A 143 2.00 -17.62 20.61
C ALA A 143 0.94 -17.67 19.49
N GLU A 144 1.09 -18.55 18.51
CA GLU A 144 0.10 -18.70 17.43
C GLU A 144 -1.32 -18.87 18.00
N GLY A 145 -2.24 -17.97 17.65
CA GLY A 145 -3.62 -17.93 18.12
C GLY A 145 -3.85 -17.52 19.58
N VAL A 146 -2.81 -17.23 20.38
CA VAL A 146 -2.91 -16.99 21.82
C VAL A 146 -2.66 -15.52 22.17
N ASN A 147 -3.59 -14.92 22.92
CA ASN A 147 -3.52 -13.53 23.40
C ASN A 147 -3.15 -12.53 22.30
N CYS A 148 -3.88 -12.59 21.19
CA CYS A 148 -3.60 -11.75 20.05
C CYS A 148 -4.23 -10.36 20.18
N THR A 149 -3.55 -9.34 19.66
CA THR A 149 -4.12 -7.99 19.52
C THR A 149 -5.33 -7.99 18.61
N SER A 150 -6.28 -7.08 18.86
CA SER A 150 -7.39 -6.83 17.93
C SER A 150 -6.90 -6.20 16.63
N TRP A 151 -7.60 -6.48 15.54
CA TRP A 151 -7.39 -5.77 14.28
C TRP A 151 -7.97 -4.37 14.33
N LYS A 152 -7.36 -3.47 13.56
CA LYS A 152 -7.80 -2.09 13.40
C LYS A 152 -7.47 -1.64 11.97
N ALA A 153 -8.34 -1.94 11.01
CA ALA A 153 -8.15 -1.51 9.63
C ALA A 153 -8.73 -0.11 9.40
N PRO A 154 -8.13 0.72 8.52
CA PRO A 154 -8.78 1.94 8.03
C PRO A 154 -10.04 1.61 7.21
N GLN A 155 -10.88 2.60 6.95
CA GLN A 155 -12.12 2.42 6.21
C GLN A 155 -12.06 3.10 4.85
N LEU A 156 -12.40 2.36 3.78
CA LEU A 156 -12.73 2.95 2.49
C LEU A 156 -14.18 3.44 2.53
N ASN A 157 -14.42 4.69 2.15
CA ASN A 157 -15.76 5.23 1.98
C ASN A 157 -16.27 4.99 0.55
N TRP A 158 -15.46 5.37 -0.44
CA TRP A 158 -15.74 5.19 -1.86
C TRP A 158 -14.45 5.26 -2.67
N LEU A 159 -14.48 4.67 -3.86
CA LEU A 159 -13.43 4.70 -4.87
C LEU A 159 -14.10 4.79 -6.24
N ASN A 160 -13.67 5.76 -7.05
CA ASN A 160 -14.09 5.89 -8.43
C ASN A 160 -12.88 6.04 -9.34
N VAL A 161 -12.80 5.18 -10.35
CA VAL A 161 -11.85 5.30 -11.46
C VAL A 161 -12.68 5.63 -12.69
N ARG A 162 -12.36 6.73 -13.36
CA ARG A 162 -13.14 7.16 -14.52
C ARG A 162 -12.30 7.93 -15.51
N LYS A 163 -12.82 7.99 -16.72
CA LYS A 163 -12.30 8.86 -17.77
C LYS A 163 -12.99 10.22 -17.72
N THR A 164 -12.23 11.31 -17.61
CA THR A 164 -12.75 12.68 -17.69
C THR A 164 -12.78 13.20 -19.13
N THR A 165 -11.90 12.66 -19.97
CA THR A 165 -11.92 12.76 -21.42
C THR A 165 -11.64 11.36 -22.01
N PRO A 166 -11.78 11.13 -23.32
CA PRO A 166 -11.47 9.81 -23.90
C PRO A 166 -10.06 9.28 -23.58
N ILE A 167 -9.11 10.18 -23.32
CA ILE A 167 -7.69 9.87 -23.09
C ILE A 167 -7.19 10.31 -21.70
N VAL A 168 -8.03 10.84 -20.81
CA VAL A 168 -7.59 11.21 -19.47
C VAL A 168 -8.34 10.37 -18.46
N ALA A 169 -7.59 9.63 -17.66
CA ALA A 169 -8.13 8.83 -16.57
C ALA A 169 -7.73 9.41 -15.22
N VAL A 170 -8.64 9.30 -14.26
CA VAL A 170 -8.46 9.82 -12.90
C VAL A 170 -8.91 8.79 -11.88
N VAL A 171 -8.29 8.84 -10.70
CA VAL A 171 -8.79 8.14 -9.52
C VAL A 171 -9.25 9.14 -8.47
N THR A 172 -10.43 8.90 -7.91
CA THR A 172 -10.99 9.70 -6.82
C THR A 172 -11.45 8.76 -5.72
N GLY A 173 -11.46 9.24 -4.48
CA GLY A 173 -11.86 8.39 -3.37
C GLY A 173 -11.86 9.08 -2.03
N SER A 174 -12.29 8.33 -1.02
CA SER A 174 -12.23 8.78 0.35
C SER A 174 -11.94 7.64 1.31
N VAL A 175 -11.13 7.93 2.32
CA VAL A 175 -10.75 7.00 3.38
C VAL A 175 -10.82 7.67 4.74
N ASP A 176 -11.10 6.89 5.77
CA ASP A 176 -11.10 7.31 7.17
C ASP A 176 -10.12 6.48 8.00
N ASP A 177 -9.65 7.07 9.11
CA ASP A 177 -8.93 6.40 10.19
C ASP A 177 -7.60 5.77 9.74
N ALA A 178 -6.99 6.35 8.71
CA ALA A 178 -5.68 5.98 8.19
C ALA A 178 -4.58 6.91 8.76
N GLU A 179 -3.45 6.33 9.19
CA GLU A 179 -2.24 7.09 9.53
C GLU A 179 -1.53 7.54 8.25
N GLN A 180 -1.44 6.65 7.26
CA GLN A 180 -1.00 6.98 5.91
C GLN A 180 -1.99 6.42 4.89
N ALA A 181 -2.26 7.19 3.84
CA ALA A 181 -3.09 6.73 2.74
C ALA A 181 -2.64 7.34 1.42
N SER A 182 -2.83 6.63 0.32
CA SER A 182 -2.53 7.13 -1.01
C SER A 182 -3.48 6.59 -2.06
N ALA A 183 -3.67 7.38 -3.11
CA ALA A 183 -4.39 6.99 -4.31
C ALA A 183 -3.43 7.02 -5.50
N ALA A 184 -3.64 6.14 -6.48
CA ALA A 184 -2.91 6.12 -7.74
C ALA A 184 -3.80 5.70 -8.90
N VAL A 185 -3.49 6.19 -10.09
CA VAL A 185 -4.07 5.75 -11.36
C VAL A 185 -2.93 5.33 -12.28
N ALA A 186 -3.11 4.20 -12.96
CA ALA A 186 -2.11 3.63 -13.85
C ALA A 186 -2.74 3.05 -15.11
N ASP A 187 -2.10 3.19 -16.27
CA ASP A 187 -2.39 2.44 -17.49
C ASP A 187 -1.29 1.45 -17.87
N GLY A 188 -0.11 1.54 -17.25
CA GLY A 188 0.98 0.59 -17.38
C GLY A 188 1.95 0.57 -16.18
N PRO A 189 3.00 -0.27 -16.22
CA PRO A 189 4.20 -0.13 -15.41
C PRO A 189 4.84 1.25 -15.62
N ASN A 190 5.46 1.81 -14.59
CA ASN A 190 6.16 3.09 -14.75
C ASN A 190 7.53 2.82 -15.41
N ASP A 191 7.63 3.00 -16.73
CA ASP A 191 8.71 2.46 -17.55
C ASP A 191 9.94 3.36 -17.76
N GLY A 192 9.94 4.64 -17.38
CA GLY A 192 11.20 5.40 -17.46
C GLY A 192 11.15 6.90 -17.15
N PRO A 193 12.32 7.56 -17.04
CA PRO A 193 12.45 9.00 -16.88
C PRO A 193 12.72 9.74 -18.21
N GLU A 194 12.53 9.10 -19.37
CA GLU A 194 12.87 9.73 -20.65
C GLU A 194 11.90 10.90 -20.94
N PRO A 195 12.36 12.01 -21.54
CA PRO A 195 11.51 13.18 -21.80
C PRO A 195 10.33 12.93 -22.76
N SER A 196 10.34 11.79 -23.47
CA SER A 196 9.24 11.32 -24.32
C SER A 196 8.26 10.39 -23.60
N ASP A 197 8.61 9.91 -22.41
CA ASP A 197 7.79 8.97 -21.66
C ASP A 197 6.57 9.69 -21.12
N VAL A 198 5.42 9.08 -21.40
CA VAL A 198 4.16 9.50 -20.83
C VAL A 198 4.15 9.03 -19.38
N VAL A 199 3.59 9.85 -18.50
CA VAL A 199 3.33 9.41 -17.12
C VAL A 199 2.25 8.32 -17.13
N ASP A 200 2.67 7.06 -17.08
CA ASP A 200 1.77 5.90 -17.00
C ASP A 200 1.21 5.68 -15.60
N VAL A 201 1.78 6.37 -14.60
CA VAL A 201 1.36 6.31 -13.20
C VAL A 201 1.41 7.68 -12.58
N ASP A 202 0.27 8.14 -12.07
CA ASP A 202 0.22 9.29 -11.16
C ASP A 202 -0.29 8.84 -9.78
N GLU A 203 0.26 9.44 -8.73
CA GLU A 203 -0.07 9.10 -7.35
C GLU A 203 -0.11 10.32 -6.44
N ASN A 204 -0.90 10.24 -5.37
CA ASN A 204 -0.95 11.27 -4.35
C ASN A 204 -1.22 10.62 -2.99
N GLY A 205 -0.36 10.90 -2.01
CA GLY A 205 -0.47 10.36 -0.66
C GLY A 205 -0.53 11.44 0.41
N VAL A 206 -1.11 11.06 1.55
CA VAL A 206 -1.29 11.90 2.73
C VAL A 206 -0.84 11.12 3.96
N ASP A 207 0.00 11.76 4.76
CA ASP A 207 0.35 11.32 6.10
C ASP A 207 -0.45 12.14 7.12
N THR A 208 -1.43 11.51 7.77
CA THR A 208 -2.29 12.19 8.75
C THR A 208 -1.61 12.37 10.12
N THR A 209 -0.40 11.82 10.29
CA THR A 209 0.45 12.02 11.47
C THR A 209 1.34 13.25 11.35
N ALA A 210 1.47 13.81 10.14
CA ALA A 210 2.25 15.02 9.90
C ALA A 210 1.60 16.27 10.54
N PRO A 211 2.39 17.30 10.89
CA PRO A 211 1.87 18.54 11.45
C PRO A 211 0.79 19.19 10.57
N GLY A 212 -0.27 19.71 11.19
CA GLY A 212 -1.41 20.31 10.49
C GLY A 212 -2.56 19.34 10.20
N TYR A 213 -2.35 18.05 10.45
CA TYR A 213 -3.36 17.00 10.33
C TYR A 213 -3.78 16.46 11.72
N SER A 214 -5.03 16.02 11.83
CA SER A 214 -5.47 15.12 12.90
C SER A 214 -5.23 13.67 12.46
N VAL A 215 -4.61 12.88 13.35
CA VAL A 215 -4.34 11.46 13.08
C VAL A 215 -5.64 10.72 12.80
N GLY A 216 -5.69 9.99 11.68
CA GLY A 216 -6.86 9.23 11.27
C GLY A 216 -8.03 10.07 10.74
N GLN A 217 -7.84 11.36 10.46
CA GLN A 217 -8.88 12.16 9.82
C GLN A 217 -9.24 11.61 8.43
N ARG A 218 -10.40 12.03 7.92
CA ARG A 218 -10.83 11.72 6.56
C ARG A 218 -9.88 12.32 5.52
N VAL A 219 -9.38 11.48 4.63
CA VAL A 219 -8.66 11.90 3.42
C VAL A 219 -9.60 11.73 2.23
N THR A 220 -9.62 12.74 1.36
CA THR A 220 -10.43 12.74 0.13
C THR A 220 -9.57 13.17 -1.06
N TRP A 221 -9.64 12.42 -2.16
CA TRP A 221 -9.08 12.79 -3.46
C TRP A 221 -10.22 13.19 -4.39
N ARG A 222 -10.24 14.45 -4.81
CA ARG A 222 -11.24 14.97 -5.76
C ARG A 222 -10.55 15.73 -6.88
N CYS A 223 -11.12 15.63 -8.07
CA CYS A 223 -10.69 16.44 -9.22
C CYS A 223 -11.39 17.79 -9.16
N GLY A 224 -10.66 18.82 -8.74
CA GLY A 224 -11.21 20.17 -8.51
C GLY A 224 -11.24 20.55 -7.03
N GLN A 225 -12.18 21.41 -6.65
CA GLN A 225 -12.28 21.95 -5.30
C GLN A 225 -12.87 20.93 -4.30
N GLY A 226 -12.49 21.04 -3.02
CA GLY A 226 -13.13 20.33 -1.91
C GLY A 226 -12.56 18.95 -1.55
N GLY A 227 -11.43 18.54 -2.14
CA GLY A 227 -10.65 17.38 -1.69
C GLY A 227 -9.58 17.78 -0.66
N THR A 228 -9.17 16.83 0.19
CA THR A 228 -7.97 16.94 1.03
C THR A 228 -6.70 16.95 0.18
N SER A 229 -6.72 16.19 -0.92
CA SER A 229 -5.65 16.10 -1.91
C SER A 229 -6.23 16.16 -3.33
N VAL A 230 -5.37 16.56 -4.27
CA VAL A 230 -5.65 16.55 -5.71
C VAL A 230 -5.77 15.10 -6.17
N CYS A 231 -6.78 14.79 -6.99
CA CYS A 231 -6.92 13.48 -7.59
C CYS A 231 -5.72 13.16 -8.50
N PRO A 232 -5.14 11.95 -8.43
CA PRO A 232 -4.18 11.50 -9.43
C PRO A 232 -4.84 11.39 -10.80
N SER A 233 -4.09 11.76 -11.84
CA SER A 233 -4.55 11.74 -13.23
C SER A 233 -3.42 11.40 -14.19
N ILE A 234 -3.71 10.56 -15.18
CA ILE A 234 -2.81 10.24 -16.28
C ILE A 234 -3.48 10.55 -17.61
N THR A 235 -2.65 10.80 -18.63
CA THR A 235 -3.10 10.68 -20.01
C THR A 235 -2.88 9.22 -20.39
N VAL A 236 -3.90 8.57 -20.92
CA VAL A 236 -3.85 7.18 -21.37
C VAL A 236 -3.28 7.15 -22.78
N HIS A 237 -2.18 6.44 -22.97
CA HIS A 237 -1.55 6.32 -24.27
C HIS A 237 -1.75 4.93 -24.86
N ASP A 238 -2.23 4.91 -26.10
CA ASP A 238 -2.48 3.67 -26.86
C ASP A 238 -1.45 3.51 -28.01
N ALA A 239 -0.33 4.25 -27.94
CA ALA A 239 0.62 4.39 -29.04
C ALA A 239 1.64 3.25 -29.13
N SER A 240 1.20 1.99 -29.08
CA SER A 240 2.09 0.87 -29.39
C SER A 240 2.58 0.99 -30.83
N THR A 241 3.87 1.29 -31.03
CA THR A 241 4.45 1.30 -32.38
C THR A 241 4.77 -0.14 -32.81
N ALA A 242 4.77 -0.40 -34.12
CA ALA A 242 5.16 -1.72 -34.65
C ALA A 242 6.62 -2.13 -34.37
N VAL A 243 7.41 -1.25 -33.75
CA VAL A 243 8.87 -1.37 -33.60
C VAL A 243 9.29 -1.49 -32.13
N GLN A 244 8.50 -0.96 -31.18
CA GLN A 244 8.72 -1.13 -29.75
C GLN A 244 7.37 -1.15 -29.02
N ALA A 245 7.15 -2.21 -28.25
CA ALA A 245 5.94 -2.45 -27.48
C ALA A 245 6.07 -1.78 -26.11
N ASP A 246 5.36 -0.68 -25.89
CA ASP A 246 5.24 -0.08 -24.55
C ASP A 246 4.47 -1.05 -23.64
N PRO A 247 4.97 -1.36 -22.43
CA PRO A 247 4.48 -2.47 -21.60
C PRO A 247 3.15 -2.18 -20.90
N GLU A 248 2.13 -1.73 -21.62
CA GLU A 248 0.86 -1.26 -21.06
C GLU A 248 -0.06 -2.35 -20.48
N TYR A 249 -0.89 -1.98 -19.50
CA TYR A 249 -1.99 -2.82 -19.00
C TYR A 249 -3.16 -2.83 -19.98
N PRO A 250 -3.94 -3.92 -20.08
CA PRO A 250 -5.13 -3.98 -20.93
C PRO A 250 -6.31 -3.11 -20.44
N PHE A 251 -6.15 -2.42 -19.31
CA PHE A 251 -7.16 -1.59 -18.64
C PHE A 251 -6.49 -0.43 -17.89
N VAL A 252 -7.27 0.57 -17.50
CA VAL A 252 -6.80 1.58 -16.55
C VAL A 252 -7.11 1.07 -15.15
N LEU A 253 -6.13 1.11 -14.27
CA LEU A 253 -6.21 0.69 -12.88
C LEU A 253 -6.19 1.90 -11.96
N GLY A 254 -7.23 2.06 -11.14
CA GLY A 254 -7.20 2.99 -10.02
C GLY A 254 -7.11 2.25 -8.70
N THR A 255 -6.27 2.74 -7.80
CA THR A 255 -5.94 2.08 -6.54
C THR A 255 -5.94 3.08 -5.40
N ILE A 256 -6.44 2.64 -4.24
CA ILE A 256 -6.29 3.34 -2.96
C ILE A 256 -5.74 2.35 -1.94
N GLN A 257 -4.71 2.76 -1.23
CA GLN A 257 -4.21 2.04 -0.06
C GLN A 257 -4.30 2.91 1.17
N ALA A 258 -4.52 2.28 2.33
CA ALA A 258 -4.50 2.97 3.60
C ALA A 258 -3.95 2.06 4.68
N HIS A 259 -3.18 2.66 5.59
CA HIS A 259 -2.39 1.96 6.58
C HIS A 259 -2.54 2.61 7.95
N ARG A 260 -2.49 1.76 8.97
CA ARG A 260 -2.35 2.14 10.37
C ARG A 260 -1.82 0.96 11.19
N ALA A 261 -1.42 1.21 12.42
CA ALA A 261 -1.18 0.12 13.36
C ALA A 261 -2.45 -0.75 13.54
N GLY A 262 -2.29 -2.06 13.35
CA GLY A 262 -3.34 -3.08 13.49
C GLY A 262 -4.10 -3.42 12.20
N GLY A 263 -3.82 -2.76 11.07
CA GLY A 263 -4.56 -3.02 9.83
C GLY A 263 -4.15 -2.16 8.64
N SER A 264 -4.37 -2.69 7.45
CA SER A 264 -4.23 -1.96 6.20
C SER A 264 -5.28 -2.44 5.22
N PHE A 265 -5.55 -1.65 4.18
CA PHE A 265 -6.31 -2.14 3.05
C PHE A 265 -5.70 -1.71 1.72
N VAL A 266 -6.03 -2.48 0.69
CA VAL A 266 -5.84 -2.13 -0.72
C VAL A 266 -7.20 -2.26 -1.40
N ALA A 267 -7.63 -1.18 -2.04
CA ALA A 267 -8.82 -1.11 -2.86
C ALA A 267 -8.37 -0.81 -4.29
N ALA A 268 -8.74 -1.66 -5.24
CA ALA A 268 -8.35 -1.48 -6.63
C ALA A 268 -9.53 -1.73 -7.54
N ALA A 269 -9.64 -0.94 -8.60
CA ALA A 269 -10.64 -1.13 -9.61
C ALA A 269 -10.13 -0.83 -11.02
N ALA A 270 -10.64 -1.58 -11.99
CA ALA A 270 -10.21 -1.49 -13.37
C ALA A 270 -11.35 -1.06 -14.28
N ILE A 271 -11.06 -0.12 -15.17
CA ILE A 271 -11.96 0.35 -16.23
C ILE A 271 -11.39 0.10 -17.61
N ASN A 272 -12.28 0.02 -18.60
CA ASN A 272 -11.87 -0.17 -19.98
C ASN A 272 -10.99 0.99 -20.46
N ARG A 273 -9.88 0.66 -21.13
CA ARG A 273 -9.05 1.65 -21.84
C ARG A 273 -9.70 2.16 -23.12
N GLY A 274 -10.63 1.43 -23.73
CA GLY A 274 -11.40 1.90 -24.90
C GLY A 274 -10.77 1.55 -26.26
N GLN A 275 -9.46 1.29 -26.34
CA GLN A 275 -8.84 0.61 -27.48
C GLN A 275 -8.08 -0.65 -27.04
N PRO A 276 -8.18 -1.77 -27.79
CA PRO A 276 -7.45 -3.00 -27.46
C PRO A 276 -5.95 -2.84 -27.78
N ILE A 277 -5.07 -3.27 -26.87
CA ILE A 277 -3.64 -3.46 -27.16
C ILE A 277 -3.43 -4.88 -27.65
N GLY A 278 -2.46 -5.07 -28.55
CA GLY A 278 -2.09 -6.38 -29.09
C GLY A 278 -1.44 -7.35 -28.09
N PHE A 279 -1.16 -6.94 -26.85
CA PHE A 279 -0.56 -7.78 -25.80
C PHE A 279 -0.96 -7.26 -24.40
N ALA A 280 -0.92 -8.13 -23.39
CA ALA A 280 -1.38 -7.84 -22.03
C ALA A 280 -0.27 -8.13 -21.01
N VAL A 281 0.05 -7.16 -20.16
CA VAL A 281 0.97 -7.32 -19.03
C VAL A 281 0.17 -7.53 -17.74
N ASN A 282 0.69 -8.39 -16.85
CA ASN A 282 0.11 -8.62 -15.53
C ASN A 282 0.49 -7.49 -14.56
N VAL A 283 -0.36 -7.18 -13.58
CA VAL A 283 -0.09 -6.12 -12.61
C VAL A 283 0.89 -6.62 -11.53
N ASN A 284 2.07 -6.01 -11.45
CA ASN A 284 2.96 -6.13 -10.29
C ASN A 284 3.15 -4.75 -9.66
N VAL A 285 2.93 -4.68 -8.35
CA VAL A 285 2.95 -3.40 -7.62
C VAL A 285 3.55 -3.60 -6.26
N ARG A 286 4.40 -2.68 -5.85
CA ARG A 286 4.82 -2.55 -4.46
C ARG A 286 4.16 -1.33 -3.84
N PHE A 287 3.51 -1.60 -2.71
CA PHE A 287 2.77 -0.68 -1.85
C PHE A 287 3.65 -0.27 -0.67
N ARG A 288 3.72 1.01 -0.34
CA ARG A 288 4.44 1.51 0.83
C ARG A 288 3.48 2.26 1.76
N GLY A 289 3.26 1.69 2.95
CA GLY A 289 2.41 2.24 4.00
C GLY A 289 3.12 3.10 5.04
N ARG A 290 4.46 3.16 4.98
CA ARG A 290 5.28 4.13 5.71
C ARG A 290 6.54 4.49 4.93
N LEU A 291 6.56 5.68 4.35
CA LEU A 291 7.70 6.16 3.55
C LEU A 291 8.96 6.46 4.38
N ASP A 292 8.81 6.73 5.68
CA ASP A 292 9.94 7.04 6.58
C ASP A 292 10.77 5.81 6.97
N VAL A 293 10.29 4.59 6.71
CA VAL A 293 11.05 3.36 6.95
C VAL A 293 12.02 3.17 5.80
N ASN A 294 13.13 3.92 5.85
CA ASN A 294 14.14 3.92 4.81
C ASN A 294 15.17 2.78 5.06
N LEU A 295 15.04 1.67 4.32
CA LEU A 295 15.95 0.52 4.40
C LEU A 295 17.09 0.59 3.37
N GLY A 296 17.40 1.77 2.84
CA GLY A 296 18.68 2.05 2.16
C GLY A 296 18.64 2.20 0.65
N CYS A 297 17.49 2.02 -0.02
CA CYS A 297 17.32 2.25 -1.46
C CYS A 297 15.89 2.68 -1.87
N ASP A 298 15.00 3.00 -0.93
CA ASP A 298 13.58 3.21 -1.23
C ASP A 298 13.32 4.61 -1.82
N ARG A 299 12.70 4.64 -3.01
CA ARG A 299 12.19 5.86 -3.66
C ARG A 299 11.06 6.46 -2.81
N PRO A 300 10.87 7.80 -2.81
CA PRO A 300 9.83 8.50 -2.04
C PRO A 300 8.42 8.34 -2.65
N ARG A 301 8.05 7.13 -3.10
CA ARG A 301 6.81 6.83 -3.82
C ARG A 301 5.95 5.83 -3.05
N PHE A 302 4.63 6.05 -3.00
CA PHE A 302 3.69 5.19 -2.30
C PHE A 302 3.37 3.90 -3.07
N PHE A 303 3.46 3.97 -4.40
CA PHE A 303 3.31 2.87 -5.34
C PHE A 303 4.54 2.74 -6.24
N ASP A 304 4.77 1.52 -6.71
CA ASP A 304 5.85 1.16 -7.63
C ASP A 304 5.29 0.08 -8.54
N PHE A 305 4.81 0.47 -9.73
CA PHE A 305 4.24 -0.43 -10.75
C PHE A 305 5.37 -0.89 -11.70
N PHE A 306 5.55 -2.20 -11.87
CA PHE A 306 6.69 -2.80 -12.58
C PHE A 306 6.37 -4.12 -13.28
#